data_AF-A0A426TVL4-F1
#
_entry.id   AF-A0A426TVL4-F1
#
_cell.length_a   1.000
_cell.length_b   1.000
_cell.length_c   1.000
_cell.angle_alpha   90.00
_cell.angle_beta   90.00
_cell.angle_gamma   90.00
#
_symmetry.space_group_name_H-M   'P 1'
#
loop_
_entity.id
_entity.type
_entity.pdbx_description
1 polymer ?
#
loop_
_entity_poly.entity_id
_entity_poly.type
_entity_poly.pdbx_seq_one_letter_code
_entity_poly.pdbx_strand_id
1 'polypeptide(L)'
;MSTTTEAQVLQRLTSMRADLIHHLAEELTAKLPIISPRAHHDDSPEMHHERMVKTATRFHDTLMAAAGADWNLITFDYSWASRVLIPLGVTWEHQDTAIIAYFAIARRLATWSAEEDAALTSIETHMRTEVQAAYMA
;
A
#
# COMPACT_ATOMS: atom_id res chain seq x y z
N MET A 1 10.22 11.61 13.85
CA MET A 1 10.03 10.77 15.06
C MET A 1 8.54 10.53 15.21
N SER A 2 8.09 9.28 15.09
CA SER A 2 6.67 8.93 15.26
C SER A 2 6.21 9.19 16.69
N THR A 3 4.97 9.63 16.85
CA THR A 3 4.38 9.79 18.18
C THR A 3 4.20 8.42 18.86
N THR A 4 4.08 8.38 20.18
CA THR A 4 3.86 7.12 20.92
C THR A 4 2.64 6.36 20.38
N THR A 5 1.59 7.05 19.98
CA THR A 5 0.38 6.46 19.39
C THR A 5 0.62 5.91 17.98
N GLU A 6 1.35 6.62 17.12
CA GLU A 6 1.71 6.09 15.80
C GLU A 6 2.55 4.81 15.92
N ALA A 7 3.49 4.76 16.86
CA ALA A 7 4.29 3.56 17.11
C ALA A 7 3.42 2.36 17.53
N GLN A 8 2.42 2.58 18.39
CA GLN A 8 1.45 1.55 18.80
C GLN A 8 0.60 1.08 17.61
N VAL A 9 0.11 2.01 16.78
CA VAL A 9 -0.65 1.70 15.57
C VAL A 9 0.18 0.86 14.60
N LEU A 10 1.44 1.24 14.34
CA LEU A 10 2.36 0.49 13.47
C LEU A 10 2.64 -0.92 13.99
N GLN A 11 2.83 -1.07 15.31
CA GLN A 11 2.98 -2.39 15.94
C GLN A 11 1.74 -3.25 15.74
N ARG A 12 0.54 -2.67 15.87
CA ARG A 12 -0.73 -3.37 15.64
C ARG A 12 -0.95 -3.71 14.17
N LEU A 13 -0.58 -2.82 13.24
CA LEU A 13 -0.58 -3.14 11.81
C LEU A 13 0.36 -4.33 11.52
N THR A 14 1.54 -4.36 12.14
CA THR A 14 2.49 -5.48 12.03
C THR A 14 1.88 -6.79 12.52
N SER A 15 1.17 -6.79 13.65
CA SER A 15 0.54 -8.01 14.17
C SER A 15 -0.62 -8.52 13.30
N MET A 16 -1.22 -7.65 12.50
CA MET A 16 -2.31 -7.98 11.55
C MET A 16 -1.81 -8.19 10.11
N ARG A 17 -0.49 -8.30 9.89
CA ARG A 17 0.12 -8.34 8.55
C ARG A 17 -0.53 -9.38 7.62
N ALA A 18 -0.75 -10.60 8.10
CA ALA A 18 -1.30 -11.67 7.27
C ALA A 18 -2.71 -11.34 6.76
N ASP A 19 -3.59 -10.88 7.66
CA ASP A 19 -4.98 -10.53 7.32
C ASP A 19 -5.02 -9.29 6.42
N LEU A 20 -4.18 -8.28 6.70
CA LEU A 20 -4.06 -7.08 5.87
C LEU A 20 -3.62 -7.41 4.45
N ILE A 21 -2.60 -8.26 4.28
CA ILE A 21 -2.12 -8.66 2.96
C ILE A 21 -3.19 -9.44 2.20
N HIS A 22 -3.85 -10.40 2.87
CA HIS A 22 -4.90 -11.20 2.26
C HIS A 22 -6.04 -10.30 1.75
N HIS A 23 -6.62 -9.48 2.62
CA HIS A 23 -7.74 -8.61 2.25
C HIS A 23 -7.35 -7.54 1.24
N LEU A 24 -6.12 -7.00 1.31
CA LEU A 24 -5.67 -6.02 0.33
C LEU A 24 -5.49 -6.66 -1.04
N ALA A 25 -4.93 -7.87 -1.11
CA ALA A 25 -4.78 -8.58 -2.38
C ALA A 25 -6.14 -8.82 -3.05
N GLU A 26 -7.13 -9.31 -2.31
CA GLU A 26 -8.50 -9.49 -2.82
C GLU A 26 -9.11 -8.19 -3.34
N GLU A 27 -8.97 -7.10 -2.57
CA GLU A 27 -9.53 -5.80 -2.93
C GLU A 27 -8.84 -5.18 -4.15
N LEU A 28 -7.52 -5.35 -4.26
CA LEU A 28 -6.75 -4.90 -5.42
C LEU A 28 -7.06 -5.74 -6.67
N THR A 29 -7.16 -7.06 -6.56
CA THR A 29 -7.56 -7.94 -7.66
C THR A 29 -8.92 -7.54 -8.23
N ALA A 30 -9.86 -7.13 -7.37
CA ALA A 30 -11.17 -6.66 -7.81
C ALA A 30 -11.14 -5.25 -8.43
N LYS A 31 -10.34 -4.33 -7.87
CA LYS A 31 -10.35 -2.91 -8.27
C LYS A 31 -9.40 -2.56 -9.40
N LEU A 32 -8.32 -3.32 -9.58
CA LEU A 32 -7.25 -3.04 -10.55
C LEU A 32 -7.15 -4.18 -11.58
N PRO A 33 -8.13 -4.32 -12.49
CA PRO A 33 -8.15 -5.42 -13.44
C PRO A 33 -6.97 -5.33 -14.43
N ILE A 34 -6.67 -6.44 -15.11
CA ILE A 34 -5.62 -6.53 -16.13
C ILE A 34 -5.92 -5.54 -17.27
N ILE A 35 -5.07 -4.52 -17.48
CA ILE A 35 -5.35 -3.41 -18.42
C ILE A 35 -4.74 -3.62 -19.83
N SER A 36 -3.95 -4.67 -20.07
CA SER A 36 -3.22 -4.81 -21.36
C SER A 36 -3.63 -6.05 -22.18
N PRO A 37 -3.93 -5.88 -23.49
CA PRO A 37 -4.08 -6.99 -24.44
C PRO A 37 -2.83 -7.87 -24.58
N ARG A 38 -1.63 -7.30 -24.35
CA ARG A 38 -0.38 -8.09 -24.26
C ARG A 38 -0.26 -8.85 -22.94
N ALA A 39 -0.88 -8.36 -21.86
CA ALA A 39 -0.90 -9.04 -20.58
C ALA A 39 -1.92 -10.20 -20.56
N HIS A 40 -3.03 -10.12 -21.31
CA HIS A 40 -3.99 -11.24 -21.39
C HIS A 40 -3.43 -12.55 -21.95
N HIS A 41 -2.32 -12.50 -22.71
CA HIS A 41 -1.67 -13.71 -23.22
C HIS A 41 -0.77 -14.39 -22.15
N ASP A 42 -0.32 -13.63 -21.15
CA ASP A 42 0.71 -14.05 -20.17
C ASP A 42 0.25 -13.92 -18.69
N ASP A 43 -1.00 -13.51 -18.42
CA ASP A 43 -1.49 -13.19 -17.09
C ASP A 43 -2.88 -13.84 -16.88
N SER A 44 -2.87 -15.05 -16.33
CA SER A 44 -4.11 -15.73 -15.89
C SER A 44 -4.71 -15.00 -14.68
N PRO A 45 -5.99 -15.21 -14.36
CA PRO A 45 -6.58 -14.68 -13.13
C PRO A 45 -5.79 -15.06 -11.87
N GLU A 46 -5.24 -16.27 -11.84
CA GLU A 46 -4.40 -16.77 -10.75
C GLU A 46 -3.08 -15.99 -10.64
N MET A 47 -2.41 -15.76 -11.78
CA MET A 47 -1.16 -14.98 -11.81
C MET A 47 -1.38 -13.52 -11.43
N HIS A 48 -2.49 -12.93 -11.87
CA HIS A 48 -2.85 -11.57 -11.49
C HIS A 48 -3.11 -11.46 -9.98
N HIS A 49 -3.84 -12.41 -9.39
CA HIS A 49 -4.01 -12.47 -7.95
C HIS A 49 -2.67 -12.63 -7.20
N GLU A 50 -1.79 -13.52 -7.65
CA GLU A 50 -0.45 -13.69 -7.07
C GLU A 50 0.37 -12.38 -7.13
N ARG A 51 0.26 -11.63 -8.23
CA ARG A 51 0.88 -10.30 -8.36
C ARG A 51 0.27 -9.32 -7.36
N MET A 52 -1.04 -9.33 -7.13
CA MET A 52 -1.68 -8.47 -6.12
C MET A 52 -1.26 -8.83 -4.70
N VAL A 53 -1.05 -10.12 -4.39
CA VAL A 53 -0.45 -10.55 -3.12
C VAL A 53 0.96 -9.99 -2.96
N LYS A 54 1.80 -10.05 -4.00
CA LYS A 54 3.15 -9.47 -3.98
C LYS A 54 3.11 -7.95 -3.80
N THR A 55 2.19 -7.26 -4.48
CA THR A 55 1.96 -5.82 -4.32
C THR A 55 1.55 -5.47 -2.90
N ALA A 56 0.57 -6.16 -2.33
CA ALA A 56 0.11 -5.96 -0.96
C ALA A 56 1.21 -6.24 0.09
N THR A 57 2.00 -7.28 -0.15
CA THR A 57 3.16 -7.64 0.68
C THR A 57 4.21 -6.53 0.67
N ARG A 58 4.64 -6.09 -0.53
CA ARG A 58 5.62 -5.01 -0.68
C ARG A 58 5.11 -3.72 -0.05
N PHE A 59 3.84 -3.38 -0.26
CA PHE A 59 3.23 -2.20 0.34
C PHE A 59 3.40 -2.19 1.86
N HIS A 60 2.99 -3.28 2.53
CA HIS A 60 3.07 -3.39 3.98
C HIS A 60 4.52 -3.30 4.47
N ASP A 61 5.43 -4.05 3.83
CA ASP A 61 6.83 -4.11 4.24
C ASP A 61 7.54 -2.75 4.03
N THR A 62 7.27 -2.05 2.93
CA THR A 62 7.79 -0.69 2.68
C THR A 62 7.26 0.29 3.71
N LEU A 63 5.97 0.23 4.06
CA LEU A 63 5.39 1.10 5.09
C LEU A 63 6.04 0.87 6.46
N MET A 64 6.19 -0.39 6.88
CA MET A 64 6.81 -0.71 8.18
C MET A 64 8.29 -0.31 8.21
N ALA A 65 9.02 -0.55 7.13
CA ALA A 65 10.43 -0.18 7.03
C ALA A 65 10.63 1.34 7.09
N ALA A 66 9.81 2.10 6.36
CA ALA A 66 9.90 3.55 6.32
C ALA A 66 9.51 4.17 7.66
N ALA A 67 8.45 3.67 8.30
CA ALA A 67 8.05 4.16 9.60
C ALA A 67 9.07 3.85 10.72
N GLY A 68 9.83 2.76 10.59
CA GLY A 68 10.90 2.38 11.52
C GLY A 68 12.25 3.09 11.27
N ALA A 69 12.48 3.62 10.07
CA ALA A 69 13.75 4.23 9.69
C ALA A 69 13.59 5.68 9.25
N ASP A 70 13.07 5.90 8.04
CA ASP A 70 12.84 7.22 7.45
C ASP A 70 11.78 7.13 6.34
N TRP A 71 10.85 8.08 6.31
CA TRP A 71 9.82 8.21 5.29
C TRP A 71 10.38 8.45 3.89
N ASN A 72 11.60 8.99 3.77
CA ASN A 72 12.32 9.11 2.49
C ASN A 72 12.50 7.76 1.77
N LEU A 73 12.44 6.63 2.49
CA LEU A 73 12.47 5.29 1.90
C LEU A 73 11.28 5.05 0.97
N ILE A 74 10.09 5.58 1.31
CA ILE A 74 8.91 5.48 0.44
C ILE A 74 9.14 6.25 -0.85
N THR A 75 9.61 7.50 -0.77
CA THR A 75 9.90 8.29 -1.96
C THR A 75 10.91 7.58 -2.86
N PHE A 76 12.00 7.03 -2.30
CA PHE A 76 12.99 6.26 -3.07
C PHE A 76 12.37 5.03 -3.76
N ASP A 77 11.63 4.21 -3.01
CA ASP A 77 11.04 2.96 -3.53
C ASP A 77 10.03 3.25 -4.64
N TYR A 78 9.17 4.24 -4.42
CA TYR A 78 8.12 4.59 -5.37
C TYR A 78 8.62 5.42 -6.56
N SER A 79 9.73 6.15 -6.44
CA SER A 79 10.37 6.80 -7.60
C SER A 79 11.02 5.78 -8.53
N TRP A 80 11.55 4.69 -7.98
CA TRP A 80 11.99 3.57 -8.80
C TRP A 80 10.78 2.84 -9.41
N ALA A 81 9.75 2.57 -8.62
CA ALA A 81 8.55 1.88 -9.09
C ALA A 81 7.83 2.68 -10.18
N SER A 82 7.69 4.00 -10.07
CA SER A 82 7.02 4.84 -11.06
C SER A 82 7.69 4.74 -12.43
N ARG A 83 9.02 4.78 -12.50
CA ARG A 83 9.81 4.64 -13.74
C ARG A 83 9.56 3.30 -14.45
N VAL A 84 9.32 2.24 -13.70
CA VAL A 84 9.09 0.89 -14.24
C VAL A 84 7.62 0.65 -14.56
N LEU A 85 6.72 1.10 -13.70
CA LEU A 85 5.31 0.73 -13.71
C LEU A 85 4.43 1.70 -14.52
N ILE A 86 4.79 2.98 -14.64
CA ILE A 86 4.07 3.94 -15.50
C ILE A 86 4.05 3.48 -16.97
N PRO A 87 5.18 3.05 -17.58
CA PRO A 87 5.17 2.49 -18.94
C PRO A 87 4.26 1.26 -19.10
N LEU A 88 3.95 0.57 -18.00
CA LEU A 88 3.04 -0.58 -17.95
C LEU A 88 1.59 -0.19 -17.66
N GLY A 89 1.29 1.11 -17.54
CA GLY A 89 -0.06 1.65 -17.31
C GLY A 89 -0.45 1.77 -15.83
N VAL A 90 0.46 1.51 -14.89
CA VAL A 90 0.20 1.71 -13.45
C VAL A 90 0.51 3.16 -13.09
N THR A 91 -0.53 3.91 -12.77
CA THR A 91 -0.46 5.34 -12.47
C THR A 91 -0.50 5.63 -10.97
N TRP A 92 -0.38 6.91 -10.61
CA TRP A 92 -0.59 7.38 -9.23
C TRP A 92 -1.94 6.92 -8.67
N GLU A 93 -3.02 6.99 -9.45
CA GLU A 93 -4.37 6.62 -9.02
C GLU A 93 -4.46 5.14 -8.59
N HIS A 94 -3.65 4.27 -9.19
CA HIS A 94 -3.57 2.86 -8.79
C HIS A 94 -2.90 2.72 -7.41
N GLN A 95 -1.85 3.51 -7.15
CA GLN A 95 -1.18 3.52 -5.85
C GLN A 95 -2.05 4.17 -4.77
N ASP A 96 -2.72 5.27 -5.10
CA ASP A 96 -3.68 5.93 -4.19
C ASP A 96 -4.81 4.97 -3.80
N THR A 97 -5.33 4.20 -4.77
CA THR A 97 -6.31 3.14 -4.52
C THR A 97 -5.79 2.10 -3.54
N ALA A 98 -4.54 1.65 -3.69
CA ALA A 98 -3.94 0.67 -2.79
C ALA A 98 -3.72 1.21 -1.38
N ILE A 99 -3.26 2.46 -1.25
CA ILE A 99 -3.07 3.11 0.04
C ILE A 99 -4.42 3.24 0.77
N ILE A 100 -5.44 3.81 0.11
CA ILE A 100 -6.76 4.00 0.69
C ILE A 100 -7.36 2.64 1.09
N ALA A 101 -7.27 1.64 0.23
CA ALA A 101 -7.77 0.30 0.51
C ALA A 101 -7.09 -0.31 1.76
N TYR A 102 -5.77 -0.23 1.87
CA TYR A 102 -5.02 -0.77 3.01
C TYR A 102 -5.52 -0.19 4.34
N PHE A 103 -5.63 1.13 4.44
CA PHE A 103 -6.06 1.77 5.68
C PHE A 103 -7.56 1.57 5.95
N ALA A 104 -8.40 1.47 4.92
CA ALA A 104 -9.80 1.09 5.07
C ALA A 104 -9.97 -0.36 5.56
N ILE A 105 -9.11 -1.28 5.11
CA ILE A 105 -9.07 -2.67 5.61
C ILE A 105 -8.63 -2.67 7.08
N ALA A 106 -7.56 -1.97 7.42
CA ALA A 106 -7.09 -1.89 8.81
C ALA A 106 -8.18 -1.41 9.78
N ARG A 107 -8.98 -0.41 9.37
CA ARG A 107 -10.14 0.08 10.14
C ARG A 107 -11.30 -0.91 10.24
N ARG A 108 -11.44 -1.84 9.29
CA ARG A 108 -12.46 -2.91 9.33
C ARG A 108 -12.05 -4.11 10.19
N LEU A 109 -10.76 -4.44 10.20
CA LEU A 109 -10.24 -5.62 10.90
C LEU A 109 -10.15 -5.44 12.42
N ALA A 110 -10.18 -4.20 12.90
CA ALA A 110 -9.92 -3.88 14.28
C ALA A 110 -10.74 -2.67 14.75
N THR A 111 -11.10 -2.64 16.02
CA THR A 111 -11.59 -1.42 16.68
C THR A 111 -10.42 -0.54 17.09
N TRP A 112 -10.47 0.73 16.70
CA TRP A 112 -9.44 1.72 16.99
C TRP A 112 -10.01 2.80 17.91
N SER A 113 -9.22 3.29 18.86
CA SER A 113 -9.58 4.50 19.61
C SER A 113 -9.56 5.71 18.69
N ALA A 114 -10.13 6.84 19.14
CA ALA A 114 -10.10 8.08 18.36
C ALA A 114 -8.66 8.55 18.09
N GLU A 115 -7.76 8.38 19.05
CA GLU A 115 -6.35 8.71 18.92
C GLU A 115 -5.62 7.76 17.96
N GLU A 116 -5.91 6.46 18.03
CA GLU A 116 -5.33 5.49 17.09
C GLU A 116 -5.83 5.70 15.66
N ASP A 117 -7.11 6.01 15.46
CA ASP A 117 -7.67 6.31 14.13
C ASP A 117 -7.13 7.63 13.55
N ALA A 118 -6.90 8.63 14.40
CA ALA A 118 -6.19 9.84 14.00
C ALA A 118 -4.74 9.54 13.59
N ALA A 119 -4.05 8.64 14.31
CA ALA A 119 -2.71 8.19 13.94
C ALA A 119 -2.71 7.37 12.63
N LEU A 120 -3.69 6.49 12.39
CA LEU A 120 -3.86 5.82 11.08
C LEU A 120 -4.02 6.84 9.96
N THR A 121 -4.82 7.88 10.17
CA THR A 121 -5.05 8.95 9.19
C THR A 121 -3.78 9.76 8.93
N SER A 122 -2.98 10.04 9.97
CA SER A 122 -1.67 10.68 9.85
C SER A 122 -0.72 9.86 8.98
N ILE A 123 -0.57 8.56 9.29
CA ILE A 123 0.28 7.62 8.56
C ILE A 123 -0.18 7.48 7.10
N GLU A 124 -1.50 7.35 6.87
CA GLU A 124 -2.11 7.30 5.54
C GLU A 124 -1.76 8.55 4.73
N THR A 125 -1.96 9.73 5.31
CA THR A 125 -1.67 11.01 4.65
C THR A 125 -0.19 11.14 4.30
N HIS A 126 0.71 10.73 5.21
CA HIS A 126 2.14 10.76 4.98
C HIS A 126 2.54 9.83 3.83
N MET A 127 2.06 8.58 3.85
CA MET A 127 2.29 7.61 2.78
C MET A 127 1.82 8.15 1.43
N ARG A 128 0.60 8.70 1.36
CA ARG A 128 0.06 9.28 0.12
C ARG A 128 0.90 10.44 -0.38
N THR A 129 1.35 11.33 0.51
CA THR A 129 2.17 12.49 0.14
C THR A 129 3.50 12.07 -0.49
N GLU A 130 4.21 11.13 0.13
CA GLU A 130 5.51 10.64 -0.35
C GLU A 130 5.36 9.88 -1.69
N VAL A 131 4.36 8.99 -1.79
CA VAL A 131 4.12 8.23 -3.02
C VAL A 131 3.67 9.15 -4.17
N GLN A 132 2.82 10.13 -3.89
CA GLN A 132 2.38 11.09 -4.90
C GLN A 132 3.56 11.89 -5.44
N ALA A 133 4.40 12.43 -4.55
CA ALA A 133 5.60 13.16 -4.95
C ALA A 133 6.49 12.29 -5.86
N ALA A 134 6.67 11.01 -5.53
CA ALA A 134 7.47 10.08 -6.30
C ALA A 134 6.90 9.73 -7.70
N TYR A 135 5.58 9.81 -7.87
CA TYR A 135 4.90 9.56 -9.16
C TYR A 135 4.73 10.82 -10.02
N MET A 136 4.90 12.01 -9.43
CA MET A 136 4.81 13.31 -10.11
C MET A 136 6.19 13.93 -10.44
N ALA A 137 7.28 13.32 -9.96
CA ALA A 137 8.65 13.73 -10.21
C ALA A 137 9.21 13.22 -11.56
#